data_AF-A0A956CPL9-F1
#
_entry.id   AF-A0A956CPL9-F1
#
_cell.length_a   1.000
_cell.length_b   1.000
_cell.length_c   1.000
_cell.angle_alpha   90.00
_cell.angle_beta   90.00
_cell.angle_gamma   90.00
#
_symmetry.space_group_name_H-M   'P 1'
#
loop_
_entity.id
_entity.type
_entity.pdbx_description
1 polymer ?
#
loop_
_entity_poly.entity_id
_entity_poly.type
_entity_poly.pdbx_seq_one_letter_code
_entity_poly.pdbx_strand_id
1 'polypeptide(L)'
;DGKGHVGVGLGKANEVPDAIRKGNEQARKHLFRVPLMGTTVPHRVHGHFGAGYVVLRPAGAGTGVIAGGAMRPVLEMAGVRDVLAKILGTANPHNVVHATLNALQQLEGPEAVSERRGRTVQAEARV
;
A
#
# COMPACT_ATOMS: atom_id res chain seq x y z
N ASP A 1 -4.52 -3.52 9.94
CA ASP A 1 -5.59 -4.33 10.57
C ASP A 1 -5.99 -5.54 9.71
N GLY A 2 -5.29 -5.77 8.57
CA GLY A 2 -5.64 -6.82 7.62
C GLY A 2 -6.98 -6.58 6.90
N LYS A 3 -7.63 -5.43 7.12
CA LYS A 3 -8.98 -5.10 6.67
C LYS A 3 -9.01 -3.79 5.87
N GLY A 4 -7.91 -3.42 5.23
CA GLY A 4 -7.87 -2.22 4.39
C GLY A 4 -7.34 -0.97 5.08
N HIS A 5 -6.87 -1.00 6.33
CA HIS A 5 -6.23 0.16 6.96
C HIS A 5 -4.75 -0.10 7.25
N VAL A 6 -3.93 0.84 6.80
CA VAL A 6 -2.49 0.82 7.02
C VAL A 6 -2.01 2.21 7.44
N GLY A 7 -0.99 2.22 8.29
CA GLY A 7 -0.35 3.42 8.80
C GLY A 7 1.07 3.07 9.17
N VAL A 8 1.98 4.03 9.00
CA VAL A 8 3.40 3.90 9.30
C VAL A 8 3.81 5.06 10.19
N GLY A 9 4.68 4.78 11.15
CA GLY A 9 5.21 5.77 12.08
C GLY A 9 6.67 5.46 12.42
N LEU A 10 7.42 6.51 12.77
CA LEU A 10 8.81 6.39 13.16
C LEU A 10 8.96 6.88 14.60
N GLY A 11 9.39 5.98 15.48
CA GLY A 11 9.68 6.31 16.88
C GLY A 11 11.18 6.34 17.14
N LYS A 12 11.65 7.38 17.83
CA LYS A 12 13.03 7.48 18.33
C LYS A 12 13.00 7.64 19.86
N ALA A 13 13.79 6.82 20.54
CA ALA A 13 14.01 6.87 21.98
C ALA A 13 15.39 6.29 22.31
N ASN A 14 15.81 6.42 23.57
CA ASN A 14 17.08 5.86 24.05
C ASN A 14 17.00 4.34 24.25
N GLU A 15 15.81 3.82 24.57
CA GLU A 15 15.55 2.39 24.72
C GLU A 15 14.68 1.86 23.58
N VAL A 16 14.92 0.61 23.19
CA VAL A 16 14.21 -0.05 22.09
C VAL A 16 12.69 -0.16 22.35
N PRO A 17 12.20 -0.56 23.54
CA PRO A 17 10.77 -0.68 23.79
C PRO A 17 10.03 0.67 23.67
N ASP A 18 10.64 1.74 24.17
CA ASP A 18 10.09 3.09 24.06
C ASP A 18 10.08 3.61 22.63
N ALA A 19 11.10 3.28 21.83
CA ALA A 19 11.13 3.64 20.41
C ALA A 19 9.99 2.95 19.65
N ILE A 20 9.75 1.67 19.91
CA ILE A 20 8.64 0.91 19.31
C ILE A 20 7.29 1.50 19.74
N ARG A 21 7.10 1.82 21.03
CA ARG A 21 5.87 2.42 21.53
C ARG A 21 5.56 3.75 20.84
N LYS A 22 6.55 4.66 20.75
CA LYS A 22 6.42 5.93 20.03
C LYS A 22 6.10 5.74 18.54
N GLY A 23 6.74 4.75 17.91
CA GLY A 23 6.49 4.41 16.51
C GLY A 23 5.04 3.95 16.28
N ASN A 24 4.54 3.08 17.15
CA ASN A 24 3.15 2.60 17.11
C ASN A 24 2.13 3.72 17.35
N GLU A 25 2.38 4.61 18.31
CA GLU A 25 1.54 5.78 18.56
C GLU A 25 1.47 6.71 17.33
N GLN A 26 2.60 6.96 16.66
CA GLN A 26 2.61 7.72 15.42
C GLN A 26 1.91 6.99 14.26
N ALA A 27 2.12 5.68 14.12
CA ALA A 27 1.52 4.90 13.03
C ALA A 27 -0.02 4.92 13.10
N ARG A 28 -0.58 4.86 14.32
CA ARG A 28 -2.03 4.94 14.55
C ARG A 28 -2.63 6.28 14.16
N LYS A 29 -1.88 7.38 14.28
CA LYS A 29 -2.33 8.73 13.89
C LYS A 29 -2.42 8.90 12.37
N HIS A 30 -1.63 8.14 11.61
CA HIS A 30 -1.53 8.23 10.15
C HIS A 30 -2.19 7.04 9.44
N LEU A 31 -3.26 6.49 10.03
CA LEU A 31 -4.04 5.44 9.38
C LEU A 31 -4.82 6.01 8.21
N PHE A 32 -4.75 5.33 7.06
CA PHE A 32 -5.61 5.61 5.92
C PHE A 32 -6.20 4.31 5.38
N ARG A 33 -7.31 4.45 4.66
CA ARG A 33 -7.99 3.33 4.01
C ARG A 33 -7.41 3.11 2.61
N VAL A 34 -7.05 1.87 2.32
CA VAL A 34 -6.58 1.42 1.01
C VAL A 34 -7.78 0.88 0.22
N PRO A 35 -8.07 1.41 -0.98
CA PRO A 35 -9.10 0.85 -1.83
C PRO A 35 -8.59 -0.44 -2.47
N LEU A 36 -9.25 -1.55 -2.15
CA LEU A 36 -8.93 -2.88 -2.67
C LEU A 36 -10.08 -3.38 -3.54
N MET A 37 -9.76 -4.19 -4.54
CA MET A 37 -10.73 -4.89 -5.37
C MET A 37 -10.58 -6.40 -5.14
N GLY A 38 -11.49 -6.96 -4.35
CA GLY A 38 -11.39 -8.35 -3.89
C GLY A 38 -10.13 -8.56 -3.05
N THR A 39 -9.15 -9.28 -3.61
CA THR A 39 -7.89 -9.64 -2.95
C THR A 39 -6.66 -8.85 -3.44
N THR A 40 -6.83 -7.97 -4.45
CA THR A 40 -5.74 -7.26 -5.13
C THR A 40 -5.98 -5.74 -5.23
N VAL A 41 -5.00 -5.01 -5.76
CA VAL A 41 -5.09 -3.57 -6.03
C VAL A 41 -5.91 -3.29 -7.30
N PRO A 42 -6.71 -2.21 -7.38
CA PRO A 42 -7.57 -1.95 -8.54
C PRO A 42 -6.84 -1.79 -9.88
N HIS A 43 -5.66 -1.15 -9.89
CA HIS A 43 -4.90 -0.89 -11.10
C HIS A 43 -3.40 -0.80 -10.80
N ARG A 44 -2.57 -0.73 -11.84
CA ARG A 44 -1.13 -0.55 -11.70
C ARG A 44 -0.82 0.88 -11.24
N VAL A 45 0.02 1.02 -10.23
CA VAL A 45 0.46 2.32 -9.72
C VAL A 45 1.98 2.38 -9.51
N HIS A 46 2.49 3.59 -9.58
CA HIS A 46 3.88 3.93 -9.31
C HIS A 46 3.94 4.80 -8.06
N GLY A 47 4.78 4.41 -7.09
CA GLY A 47 5.03 5.17 -5.88
C GLY A 47 6.43 5.76 -5.90
N HIS A 48 6.55 7.02 -5.48
CA HIS A 48 7.82 7.69 -5.41
C HIS A 48 8.00 8.45 -4.10
N PHE A 49 9.16 8.31 -3.47
CA PHE A 49 9.54 9.09 -2.31
C PHE A 49 11.05 9.19 -2.20
N GLY A 50 11.59 10.41 -2.31
CA GLY A 50 13.04 10.65 -2.32
C GLY A 50 13.72 9.84 -3.43
N ALA A 51 14.66 8.97 -3.08
CA ALA A 51 15.30 8.05 -4.05
C ALA A 51 14.55 6.72 -4.25
N GLY A 52 13.46 6.49 -3.49
CA GLY A 52 12.63 5.29 -3.56
C GLY A 52 11.66 5.35 -4.72
N TYR A 53 11.66 4.32 -5.57
CA TYR A 53 10.64 4.12 -6.61
C TYR A 53 10.11 2.70 -6.53
N VAL A 54 8.79 2.56 -6.46
CA VAL A 54 8.12 1.26 -6.35
C VAL A 54 7.01 1.16 -7.39
N VAL A 55 6.76 -0.06 -7.82
CA VAL A 55 5.68 -0.38 -8.75
C VAL A 55 4.80 -1.43 -8.10
N LEU A 56 3.50 -1.19 -8.06
CA LEU A 56 2.49 -2.17 -7.67
C LEU A 56 1.66 -2.52 -8.90
N ARG A 57 1.48 -3.82 -9.14
CA ARG A 57 0.67 -4.34 -10.23
C ARG A 57 -0.35 -5.35 -9.69
N PRO A 58 -1.62 -5.28 -10.14
CA PRO A 58 -2.62 -6.27 -9.79
C PRO A 58 -2.18 -7.67 -10.23
N ALA A 59 -2.58 -8.66 -9.44
CA ALA A 59 -2.29 -10.06 -9.69
C ALA A 59 -3.58 -10.89 -9.63
N GLY A 60 -3.58 -12.04 -10.31
CA GLY A 60 -4.70 -12.98 -10.24
C GLY A 60 -4.81 -13.62 -8.86
N ALA A 61 -6.00 -14.13 -8.53
CA ALA A 61 -6.24 -14.81 -7.27
C ALA A 61 -5.28 -16.00 -7.08
N GLY A 62 -4.68 -16.10 -5.89
CA GLY A 62 -3.74 -17.18 -5.55
C GLY A 62 -2.29 -16.92 -5.97
N THR A 63 -1.96 -15.72 -6.46
CA THR A 63 -0.56 -15.32 -6.73
C THR A 63 0.21 -15.08 -5.44
N GLY A 64 -0.47 -14.63 -4.39
CA GLY A 64 0.18 -14.21 -3.15
C GLY A 64 0.86 -12.84 -3.24
N VAL A 65 1.52 -12.44 -2.16
CA VAL A 65 2.21 -11.14 -2.06
C VAL A 65 3.66 -11.28 -2.52
N ILE A 66 3.91 -11.02 -3.80
CA ILE A 66 5.28 -11.01 -4.36
C ILE A 66 5.83 -9.60 -4.23
N ALA A 67 6.44 -9.33 -3.08
CA ALA A 67 6.99 -8.02 -2.74
C ALA A 67 8.36 -8.13 -2.03
N GLY A 68 9.17 -7.08 -2.15
CA GLY A 68 10.42 -6.91 -1.40
C GLY A 68 10.18 -6.70 0.10
N GLY A 69 11.19 -7.00 0.92
CA GLY A 69 11.05 -7.12 2.38
C GLY A 69 10.47 -5.90 3.10
N ALA A 70 10.79 -4.68 2.66
CA ALA A 70 10.23 -3.45 3.25
C ALA A 70 8.77 -3.18 2.83
N MET A 71 8.36 -3.64 1.64
CA MET A 71 7.01 -3.43 1.11
C MET A 71 6.02 -4.47 1.63
N ARG A 72 6.48 -5.73 1.80
CA ARG A 72 5.62 -6.86 2.15
C ARG A 72 4.80 -6.62 3.42
N PRO A 73 5.37 -6.20 4.57
CA PRO A 73 4.58 -5.94 5.78
C PRO A 73 3.52 -4.86 5.59
N VAL A 74 3.80 -3.84 4.78
CA VAL A 74 2.86 -2.76 4.49
C VAL A 74 1.67 -3.29 3.68
N LEU A 75 1.94 -4.08 2.64
CA LEU A 75 0.91 -4.66 1.76
C LEU A 75 0.05 -5.70 2.49
N GLU A 76 0.67 -6.56 3.30
CA GLU A 76 -0.04 -7.55 4.12
C GLU A 76 -0.93 -6.87 5.17
N MET A 77 -0.41 -5.84 5.86
CA MET A 77 -1.18 -5.11 6.86
C MET A 77 -2.32 -4.29 6.27
N ALA A 78 -2.17 -3.84 5.02
CA ALA A 78 -3.23 -3.23 4.22
C ALA A 78 -4.31 -4.24 3.80
N GLY A 79 -4.08 -5.55 3.94
CA GLY A 79 -5.04 -6.60 3.55
C GLY A 79 -4.92 -7.04 2.09
N VAL A 80 -3.84 -6.65 1.40
CA VAL A 80 -3.55 -7.14 0.04
C VAL A 80 -3.08 -8.58 0.13
N ARG A 81 -3.70 -9.48 -0.62
CA ARG A 81 -3.32 -10.90 -0.66
C ARG A 81 -2.60 -11.27 -1.95
N ASP A 82 -2.99 -10.66 -3.06
CA ASP A 82 -2.44 -10.95 -4.38
C ASP A 82 -1.87 -9.66 -5.00
N VAL A 83 -0.55 -9.57 -5.15
CA VAL A 83 0.09 -8.40 -5.77
C VAL A 83 1.49 -8.72 -6.27
N LEU A 84 1.86 -8.11 -7.40
CA LEU A 84 3.23 -8.08 -7.91
C LEU A 84 3.83 -6.71 -7.62
N ALA A 85 4.83 -6.66 -6.77
CA ALA A 85 5.49 -5.42 -6.37
C ALA A 85 7.00 -5.48 -6.62
N LYS A 86 7.55 -4.40 -7.21
CA LYS A 86 8.99 -4.29 -7.47
C LYS A 86 9.51 -2.92 -7.04
N ILE A 87 10.66 -2.94 -6.37
CA ILE A 87 11.46 -1.76 -6.08
C ILE A 87 12.36 -1.51 -7.29
N LEU A 88 12.31 -0.30 -7.83
CA LEU A 88 13.22 0.18 -8.87
C LEU A 88 14.09 1.27 -8.24
N GLY A 89 15.41 1.14 -8.27
CA GLY A 89 16.32 2.09 -7.62
C GLY A 89 16.72 1.68 -6.19
N THR A 90 16.65 2.61 -5.22
CA THR A 90 17.21 2.38 -3.88
C THR A 90 16.45 1.33 -3.09
N ALA A 91 17.18 0.52 -2.33
CA ALA A 91 16.62 -0.47 -1.41
C ALA A 91 16.51 0.03 0.05
N ASN A 92 16.71 1.33 0.31
CA ASN A 92 16.60 1.89 1.66
C ASN A 92 15.17 1.69 2.22
N PRO A 93 14.99 0.94 3.33
CA PRO A 93 13.67 0.63 3.86
C PRO A 93 12.80 1.85 4.15
N HIS A 94 13.39 2.94 4.66
CA HIS A 94 12.63 4.15 5.00
C HIS A 94 11.96 4.74 3.74
N ASN A 95 12.73 4.89 2.66
CA ASN A 95 12.21 5.46 1.42
C ASN A 95 11.24 4.50 0.71
N VAL A 96 11.55 3.20 0.73
CA VAL A 96 10.68 2.18 0.10
C VAL A 96 9.32 2.12 0.78
N VAL A 97 9.27 2.18 2.12
CA VAL A 97 8.01 2.19 2.87
C VAL A 97 7.19 3.43 2.50
N HIS A 98 7.78 4.63 2.54
CA HIS A 98 7.07 5.86 2.18
C HIS A 98 6.64 5.89 0.71
N ALA A 99 7.46 5.39 -0.22
CA ALA A 99 7.09 5.25 -1.62
C ALA A 99 5.92 4.26 -1.79
N THR A 100 5.86 3.20 -0.98
CA THR A 100 4.74 2.24 -0.98
C THR A 100 3.45 2.88 -0.48
N LEU A 101 3.51 3.69 0.58
CA LEU A 101 2.34 4.44 1.06
C LEU A 101 1.84 5.42 0.00
N ASN A 102 2.76 6.12 -0.67
CA ASN A 102 2.45 7.01 -1.77
C ASN A 102 1.78 6.27 -2.95
N ALA A 103 2.24 5.05 -3.28
CA ALA A 103 1.58 4.22 -4.28
C ALA A 103 0.15 3.84 -3.87
N LEU A 104 -0.05 3.43 -2.61
CA LEU A 104 -1.36 3.01 -2.10
C LEU A 104 -2.37 4.17 -2.02
N GLN A 105 -1.91 5.38 -1.70
CA GLN A 105 -2.76 6.58 -1.64
C GLN A 105 -3.22 7.07 -3.01
N GLN A 106 -2.49 6.72 -4.08
CA GLN A 106 -2.89 7.04 -5.45
C GLN A 106 -3.95 6.08 -6.01
N LEU A 107 -4.20 4.96 -5.32
CA LEU A 107 -5.22 4.03 -5.77
C LEU A 107 -6.60 4.66 -5.66
N GLU A 108 -7.41 4.45 -6.68
CA GLU A 108 -8.79 4.90 -6.75
C GLU A 108 -9.69 3.70 -7.01
N GLY A 109 -10.77 3.60 -6.24
CA GLY A 109 -11.79 2.59 -6.47
C GLY A 109 -12.61 2.92 -7.73
N PRO A 110 -13.13 1.91 -8.44
CA PRO A 110 -13.94 2.11 -9.64
C PRO A 110 -15.19 2.98 -9.37
N GLU A 111 -15.81 2.85 -8.20
CA GLU A 111 -16.95 3.67 -7.76
C GLU A 111 -16.58 5.15 -7.66
N ALA A 112 -15.48 5.48 -6.97
CA ALA A 112 -15.01 6.85 -6.81
C ALA A 112 -14.66 7.52 -8.16
N VAL A 113 -14.11 6.74 -9.11
CA VAL A 113 -13.82 7.24 -10.46
C VAL A 113 -15.10 7.45 -11.27
N SER A 114 -16.09 6.58 -11.11
CA SER A 114 -17.41 6.65 -11.75
C SER A 114 -18.17 7.91 -11.34
N GLU A 115 -18.22 8.19 -10.04
CA GLU A 115 -18.83 9.40 -9.47
C GLU A 115 -18.14 10.67 -9.98
N ARG A 116 -16.80 10.71 -9.97
CA ARG A 116 -16.04 11.86 -10.47
C ARG A 116 -16.31 12.13 -11.96
N ARG A 117 -16.51 11.08 -12.76
CA ARG A 117 -16.70 11.18 -14.22
C ARG A 117 -18.17 11.31 -14.63
N GLY A 118 -19.12 11.19 -13.70
CA GLY A 118 -20.55 11.27 -14.00
C GLY A 118 -21.07 10.18 -14.95
N ARG A 119 -20.42 9.01 -14.99
CA ARG A 119 -20.81 7.88 -15.85
C ARG A 119 -21.03 6.65 -14.98
N THR A 120 -22.16 5.97 -15.15
CA THR A 120 -22.46 4.71 -14.46
C THR A 120 -21.49 3.60 -14.88
N VAL A 121 -20.86 2.94 -13.90
CA VAL A 121 -20.01 1.76 -14.14
C VAL A 121 -20.87 0.60 -14.66
N GLN A 122 -20.80 0.33 -15.97
CA GLN A 122 -21.09 -1.01 -16.48
C GLN A 122 -19.88 -1.87 -16.17
N ALA A 123 -20.02 -2.77 -15.19
CA ALA A 123 -19.00 -3.74 -14.85
C ALA A 123 -18.87 -4.75 -15.99
N GLU A 124 -18.00 -4.48 -16.98
CA GLU A 124 -17.47 -5.55 -17.82
C GLU A 124 -16.55 -6.41 -16.95
N ALA A 125 -17.11 -7.48 -16.40
CA ALA A 125 -16.34 -8.60 -15.86
C ALA A 125 -15.46 -9.15 -16.99
N ARG A 126 -14.15 -8.87 -16.95
CA ARG A 126 -13.20 -9.52 -17.85
C ARG A 126 -12.58 -10.72 -17.14
N VAL A 127 -12.82 -11.85 -17.81
CA VAL A 127 -12.40 -13.25 -17.64
C VAL A 127 -10.99 -13.42 -17.11
#